data_AF-A0A0F8XRY8-F1
#
_entry.id   AF-A0A0F8XRY8-F1
#
_cell.length_a   1.000
_cell.length_b   1.000
_cell.length_c   1.000
_cell.angle_alpha   90.00
_cell.angle_beta   90.00
_cell.angle_gamma   90.00
#
_symmetry.space_group_name_H-M   'P 1'
#
loop_
_entity.id
_entity.type
_entity.pdbx_description
1 polymer ?
#
loop_
_entity_poly.entity_id
_entity_poly.type
_entity_poly.pdbx_seq_one_letter_code
_entity_poly.pdbx_strand_id
1 'polypeptide(L)' 'MINNQKIEKPDLKIGFIPIICSTPLIYAHSHGIFEKNGLNVEMTKPSGWSGIKELLVYDYIDAAHMLSPLPLAC' A
#
# COMPACT_ATOMS: atom_id res chain seq x y z
N MET A 1 -14.98 19.04 -7.07
CA MET A 1 -14.85 19.48 -5.67
C MET A 1 -14.20 18.34 -4.91
N ILE A 2 -12.89 18.39 -4.68
CA ILE A 2 -12.19 17.42 -3.81
C ILE A 2 -11.62 18.21 -2.64
N ASN A 3 -11.98 17.73 -1.45
CA ASN A 3 -11.83 18.42 -0.19
C ASN A 3 -10.37 18.78 0.10
N ASN A 4 -10.19 20.01 0.57
CA ASN A 4 -8.95 20.57 1.13
C ASN A 4 -8.59 19.90 2.48
N GLN A 5 -8.57 18.57 2.55
CA GLN A 5 -7.96 17.83 3.65
C GLN A 5 -6.47 17.78 3.38
N LYS A 6 -5.72 18.59 4.13
CA LYS A 6 -4.26 18.61 4.12
C LYS A 6 -3.77 17.18 4.37
N ILE A 7 -3.13 16.58 3.36
CA ILE A 7 -2.59 15.22 3.42
C ILE A 7 -1.51 15.19 4.51
N GLU A 8 -1.63 14.27 5.47
CA GLU A 8 -0.69 14.14 6.60
C GLU A 8 0.68 13.64 6.13
N LYS A 9 0.69 12.62 5.27
CA LYS A 9 1.90 12.03 4.69
C LYS A 9 1.74 11.86 3.17
N PRO A 10 2.48 12.63 2.35
CA PRO A 10 2.37 12.55 0.88
C PRO A 10 3.09 11.32 0.31
N ASP A 11 4.17 10.87 0.94
CA ASP A 11 4.98 9.74 0.47
C ASP A 11 4.61 8.47 1.24
N LEU A 12 4.13 7.46 0.52
CA LEU A 12 3.67 6.19 1.10
C LEU A 12 4.36 5.00 0.44
N LYS A 13 4.80 4.05 1.27
CA LYS A 13 5.31 2.75 0.80
C LYS A 13 4.25 1.69 0.97
N ILE A 14 3.84 1.05 -0.13
CA ILE A 14 2.79 0.03 -0.13
C ILE A 14 3.36 -1.32 -0.55
N GLY A 15 3.25 -2.31 0.34
CA GLY A 15 3.61 -3.70 0.07
C GLY A 15 2.47 -4.48 -0.60
N PHE A 16 2.77 -5.28 -1.61
CA PHE A 16 1.77 -6.18 -2.19
C PHE A 16 2.37 -7.52 -2.65
N ILE A 17 1.52 -8.55 -2.70
CA ILE A 17 1.84 -9.82 -3.34
C ILE A 17 1.23 -9.80 -4.75
N PRO A 18 1.98 -10.19 -5.80
CA PRO A 18 1.47 -10.22 -7.17
C PRO A 18 0.48 -11.38 -7.37
N ILE A 19 -0.72 -11.22 -6.85
CA ILE A 19 -1.91 -12.06 -7.06
C ILE A 19 -3.07 -11.22 -7.57
N ILE A 20 -4.07 -11.85 -8.18
CA ILE A 20 -5.16 -11.14 -8.88
C ILE A 20 -5.92 -10.13 -8.01
N CYS A 21 -6.05 -10.36 -6.70
CA CYS A 21 -6.72 -9.41 -5.80
C CYS A 21 -5.91 -8.13 -5.52
N SER A 22 -4.62 -8.09 -5.88
CA SER A 22 -3.80 -6.87 -5.83
C SER A 22 -3.93 -5.99 -7.08
N THR A 23 -4.65 -6.44 -8.12
CA THR A 23 -4.84 -5.71 -9.38
C THR A 23 -5.35 -4.28 -9.21
N PRO A 24 -6.33 -3.98 -8.33
CA PRO A 24 -6.80 -2.59 -8.15
C PRO A 24 -5.68 -1.65 -7.70
N LEU A 25 -4.78 -2.14 -6.84
CA LEU A 25 -3.67 -1.36 -6.31
C LEU A 25 -2.63 -1.07 -7.41
N ILE A 26 -2.24 -2.10 -8.16
CA ILE A 26 -1.30 -1.99 -9.27
C ILE A 26 -1.86 -1.09 -10.38
N TYR A 27 -3.15 -1.22 -10.68
CA TYR A 27 -3.86 -0.38 -11.63
C TYR A 27 -3.88 1.08 -11.19
N ALA A 28 -4.19 1.35 -9.92
CA ALA A 28 -4.21 2.70 -9.37
C ALA A 28 -2.84 3.38 -9.45
N HIS A 29 -1.77 2.61 -9.22
CA HIS A 29 -0.41 3.10 -9.40
C HIS A 29 -0.07 3.38 -10.87
N SER A 30 -0.36 2.45 -11.78
CA SER A 30 -0.04 2.62 -13.21
C SER A 30 -0.86 3.73 -13.90
N HIS A 31 -2.07 3.99 -13.43
CA HIS A 31 -2.97 5.02 -13.98
C HIS A 31 -2.84 6.38 -13.27
N GLY A 32 -1.86 6.55 -12.38
CA GLY A 32 -1.61 7.81 -11.67
C GLY A 32 -2.80 8.25 -10.80
N ILE A 33 -3.59 7.31 -10.30
CA ILE A 33 -4.73 7.63 -9.42
C ILE A 33 -4.22 8.17 -8.08
N PHE A 34 -3.09 7.66 -7.58
CA PHE A 34 -2.46 8.17 -6.36
C PHE A 34 -2.00 9.62 -6.53
N GLU A 35 -1.32 9.92 -7.65
CA GLU A 35 -0.85 11.28 -7.96
C GLU A 35 -2.00 12.29 -8.09
N LYS A 36 -3.14 11.87 -8.70
CA LYS A 36 -4.36 12.68 -8.78
C LYS A 36 -4.94 13.02 -7.40
N ASN A 37 -4.65 12.21 -6.40
CA ASN A 37 -5.03 12.45 -5.01
C ASN A 37 -3.89 13.09 -4.18
N GLY A 38 -2.77 13.48 -4.82
CA GLY A 38 -1.63 14.11 -4.14
C GLY A 38 -0.75 13.15 -3.33
N LEU A 39 -0.83 11.85 -3.61
CA LEU A 39 -0.05 10.80 -2.95
C LEU A 39 1.04 10.28 -3.88
N ASN A 40 2.29 10.26 -3.39
CA ASN A 40 3.43 9.60 -4.02
C ASN A 40 3.54 8.19 -3.44
N VAL A 41 3.20 7.18 -4.22
CA VAL A 41 3.19 5.78 -3.76
C VAL A 41 4.37 5.01 -4.36
N GLU A 42 5.20 4.43 -3.51
CA GLU A 42 6.21 3.45 -3.88
C GLU A 42 5.68 2.04 -3.62
N MET A 43 5.67 1.19 -4.64
CA MET A 43 5.20 -0.20 -4.49
C MET A 43 6.36 -1.17 -4.28
N THR A 44 6.31 -1.93 -3.18
CA THR A 44 7.28 -2.97 -2.84
C THR A 44 6.66 -4.36 -2.99
N LYS A 45 7.46 -5.34 -3.44
CA LYS A 45 7.06 -6.75 -3.56
C LYS A 45 7.80 -7.61 -2.52
N PRO A 46 7.20 -7.90 -1.36
CA PRO A 46 7.86 -8.71 -0.34
C PRO A 46 7.86 -10.21 -0.69
N SER A 47 8.72 -10.97 0.00
CA SER A 47 8.93 -12.41 -0.15
C SER A 47 7.81 -13.26 0.49
N GLY A 48 6.55 -12.91 0.25
CA GLY A 48 5.36 -13.61 0.77
C GLY A 48 4.68 -12.91 1.94
N TRP A 49 3.72 -13.60 2.57
CA TRP A 49 2.89 -13.03 3.65
C TRP A 49 3.68 -12.74 4.93
N SER A 50 4.63 -13.60 5.30
CA SER A 50 5.51 -13.37 6.45
C SER A 50 6.38 -12.13 6.25
N GLY A 51 6.92 -11.95 5.04
CA GLY A 51 7.71 -10.77 4.69
C GLY A 51 6.89 -9.48 4.71
N ILE A 52 5.63 -9.51 4.25
CA ILE A 52 4.72 -8.35 4.40
C ILE A 52 4.51 -8.01 5.87
N LYS A 53 4.23 -9.01 6.72
CA LYS A 53 4.03 -8.80 8.16
C LYS A 53 5.26 -8.16 8.79
N GLU A 54 6.44 -8.71 8.56
CA GLU A 54 7.70 -8.20 9.12
C GLU A 54 7.95 -6.75 8.67
N LEU A 55 7.83 -6.47 7.37
CA LEU A 55 8.04 -5.11 6.85
C LEU A 55 7.05 -4.11 7.42
N LEU A 56 5.80 -4.52 7.68
CA LEU A 56 4.77 -3.66 8.28
C LEU A 56 5.05 -3.41 9.77
N VAL A 57 5.44 -4.45 10.53
CA VAL A 57 5.74 -4.35 11.97
C VAL A 57 6.99 -3.49 12.22
N TYR A 58 7.95 -3.49 11.31
CA TYR A 58 9.18 -2.69 11.40
C TYR A 58 9.07 -1.32 10.71
N ASP A 59 7.86 -0.87 10.34
CA ASP A 59 7.60 0.41 9.67
C ASP A 59 8.39 0.65 8.36
N TYR A 60 8.81 -0.43 7.67
CA TYR A 60 9.43 -0.32 6.34
C TYR A 60 8.41 -0.02 5.25
N ILE A 61 7.15 -0.42 5.47
CA ILE A 61 6.00 -0.14 4.61
C ILE A 61 4.89 0.48 5.45
N ASP A 62 4.17 1.44 4.88
CA ASP A 62 3.08 2.17 5.54
C ASP A 62 1.74 1.45 5.41
N ALA A 63 1.58 0.70 4.33
CA ALA A 63 0.38 -0.09 4.06
C ALA A 63 0.73 -1.37 3.31
N ALA A 64 -0.15 -2.36 3.39
CA ALA A 64 0.00 -3.57 2.61
C ALA A 64 -1.33 -4.17 2.16
N HIS A 65 -1.32 -4.79 0.98
CA HIS A 65 -2.36 -5.74 0.59
C HIS A 65 -2.19 -7.01 1.42
N MET A 66 -3.17 -7.32 2.26
CA MET A 66 -3.11 -8.43 3.23
C MET A 66 -4.40 -9.24 3.23
N LEU A 67 -4.28 -10.52 3.61
CA LEU A 67 -5.42 -11.36 3.93
C LEU A 67 -6.13 -10.78 5.16
N SER A 68 -7.47 -10.75 5.16
CA SER A 68 -8.28 -10.17 6.25
C SER A 68 -7.88 -10.56 7.68
N PRO A 69 -7.46 -11.81 8.00
CA PRO A 69 -7.07 -12.14 9.37
C PRO A 69 -5.65 -11.70 9.74
N LEU A 70 -4.77 -11.40 8.77
CA LEU A 70 -3.36 -11.11 9.05
C LEU A 70 -3.15 -9.83 9.88
N PRO A 71 -3.85 -8.70 9.62
CA PRO A 71 -3.69 -7.49 10.44
C PRO A 71 -4.07 -7.69 11.92
N LEU A 72 -4.98 -8.63 12.22
CA LEU A 72 -5.41 -8.92 13.59
C LEU A 72 -4.48 -9.90 14.31
N ALA A 73 -3.72 -10.68 13.55
CA ALA A 73 -2.79 -11.68 14.07
C ALA A 73 -1.35 -11.15 14.21
N CYS A 74 -1.14 -9.84 14.00
CA CYS A 74 0.17 -9.21 14.08
C CYS A 74 0.59 -8.93 15.51
#